data_AF-A0A8J6TWU6-F1
#
_entry.id   AF-A0A8J6TWU6-F1
#
_cell.length_a   1.000
_cell.length_b   1.000
_cell.length_c   1.000
_cell.angle_alpha   90.00
_cell.angle_beta   90.00
_cell.angle_gamma   90.00
#
_symmetry.space_group_name_H-M   'P 1'
#
loop_
_entity.id
_entity.type
_entity.pdbx_description
1 polymer ?
#
loop_
_entity_poly.entity_id
_entity_poly.type
_entity_poly.pdbx_seq_one_letter_code
_entity_poly.pdbx_strand_id
1 'polypeptide(L)'
;MKTKKIFLILWPVLALILEALPTGAVLCFAVSPSEKIRKTFSYFSLTVFGNANFGPLITAVLSCILLILAVLLLVTQRRGFALALFDCSIAAFIISLFPILYGMEFYSLTGAGISFLIAAEIVTSMLFLKQKSE
;
A
#
# COMPACT_ATOMS: atom_id res chain seq x y z
N MET A 1 2.24 23.59 -10.23
CA MET A 1 3.27 22.97 -9.35
C MET A 1 2.77 22.61 -7.95
N LYS A 2 2.00 23.47 -7.24
CA LYS A 2 1.55 23.18 -5.86
C LYS A 2 0.63 21.95 -5.73
N THR A 3 -0.27 21.72 -6.70
CA THR A 3 -1.24 20.62 -6.66
C THR A 3 -0.58 19.23 -6.66
N LYS A 4 0.44 19.01 -7.50
CA LYS A 4 1.18 17.73 -7.57
C LYS A 4 1.89 17.38 -6.26
N LYS A 5 2.32 18.39 -5.50
CA LYS A 5 3.01 18.20 -4.21
C LYS A 5 2.06 17.72 -3.10
N ILE A 6 0.81 18.18 -3.12
CA ILE A 6 -0.23 17.70 -2.20
C ILE A 6 -0.50 16.22 -2.41
N PHE A 7 -0.55 15.78 -3.67
CA PHE A 7 -0.85 14.40 -4.01
C PHE A 7 0.19 13.39 -3.51
N LEU A 8 1.47 13.78 -3.43
CA LEU A 8 2.54 12.94 -2.85
C LEU A 8 2.30 12.54 -1.38
N ILE A 9 1.58 13.38 -0.62
CA ILE A 9 1.20 13.05 0.76
C ILE A 9 -0.20 12.43 0.79
N LEU A 10 -1.11 12.92 -0.05
CA LEU A 10 -2.52 12.52 0.00
C LEU A 10 -2.68 11.01 -0.20
N TRP A 11 -2.03 10.43 -1.21
CA TRP A 11 -2.20 9.01 -1.52
C TRP A 11 -1.71 8.09 -0.40
N PRO A 12 -0.49 8.22 0.15
CA PRO A 12 -0.07 7.37 1.26
C PRO A 12 -0.88 7.60 2.54
N VAL A 13 -1.37 8.83 2.80
CA VAL A 13 -2.27 9.07 3.94
C VAL A 13 -3.60 8.32 3.77
N LEU A 14 -4.22 8.40 2.59
CA LEU A 14 -5.46 7.67 2.32
C LEU A 14 -5.24 6.15 2.36
N ALA A 15 -4.10 5.66 1.86
CA ALA A 15 -3.75 4.24 1.94
C ALA A 15 -3.65 3.78 3.39
N LEU A 16 -2.93 4.52 4.24
CA LEU A 16 -2.79 4.22 5.67
C LEU A 16 -4.12 4.22 6.42
N ILE A 17 -5.04 5.15 6.08
CA ILE A 17 -6.40 5.15 6.64
C ILE A 17 -7.11 3.84 6.28
N LEU A 18 -7.07 3.41 5.01
CA LEU A 18 -7.68 2.17 4.58
C LEU A 18 -7.02 0.93 5.21
N GLU A 19 -5.69 0.94 5.37
CA GLU A 19 -4.91 -0.14 6.00
C GLU A 19 -5.26 -0.30 7.49
N ALA A 20 -5.59 0.79 8.18
CA ALA A 20 -6.02 0.79 9.57
C ALA A 20 -7.45 0.23 9.76
N LEU A 21 -8.30 0.25 8.72
CA LEU A 21 -9.66 -0.28 8.82
C LEU A 21 -9.67 -1.80 8.99
N PRO A 22 -10.61 -2.38 9.78
CA PRO A 22 -10.73 -3.82 9.97
C PRO A 22 -11.33 -4.57 8.76
N THR A 23 -11.34 -3.94 7.58
CA THR A 23 -11.91 -4.46 6.33
C THR A 23 -10.84 -4.76 5.27
N GLY A 24 -9.58 -4.45 5.55
CA GLY A 24 -8.45 -4.58 4.63
C GLY A 24 -8.02 -6.02 4.39
N ALA A 25 -7.31 -6.60 5.35
CA ALA A 25 -6.69 -7.90 5.21
C ALA A 25 -7.72 -9.01 5.37
N VAL A 26 -7.56 -10.13 4.65
CA VAL A 26 -8.50 -11.24 4.70
C VAL A 26 -7.79 -12.52 5.14
N LEU A 27 -8.45 -13.28 6.01
CA LEU A 27 -8.13 -14.67 6.30
C LEU A 27 -9.37 -15.54 6.04
N CYS A 28 -9.16 -16.68 5.39
CA CYS A 28 -10.19 -17.70 5.18
C CYS A 28 -9.82 -18.92 6.01
N PHE A 29 -10.64 -19.23 7.02
CA PHE A 29 -10.44 -20.38 7.90
C PHE A 29 -11.31 -21.54 7.42
N ALA A 30 -10.72 -22.70 7.15
CA ALA A 30 -11.48 -23.91 6.84
C ALA A 30 -12.06 -24.50 8.14
N VAL A 31 -13.39 -24.58 8.23
CA VAL A 31 -14.11 -25.20 9.35
C VAL A 31 -14.49 -26.64 9.02
N SER A 32 -14.73 -26.91 7.75
CA SER A 32 -14.91 -28.26 7.19
C SER A 32 -14.34 -28.29 5.76
N PRO A 33 -14.25 -29.46 5.09
CA PRO A 33 -13.75 -29.54 3.72
C PRO A 33 -14.52 -28.69 2.71
N SER A 34 -15.80 -28.38 2.97
CA SER A 34 -16.66 -27.58 2.10
C SER A 34 -16.97 -26.18 2.64
N GLU A 35 -16.64 -25.89 3.91
CA GLU A 35 -17.01 -24.63 4.56
C GLU A 35 -15.77 -23.84 4.98
N LYS A 36 -15.72 -22.59 4.49
CA LYS A 36 -14.70 -21.61 4.87
C LYS A 36 -15.37 -20.39 5.50
N ILE A 37 -14.81 -19.91 6.61
CA ILE A 37 -15.21 -18.64 7.22
C ILE A 37 -14.20 -17.57 6.81
N ARG A 38 -14.69 -16.55 6.11
CA ARG A 38 -13.91 -15.38 5.71
C ARG A 38 -13.98 -14.30 6.80
N LYS A 39 -12.84 -13.90 7.35
CA LYS A 39 -12.71 -12.81 8.32
C LYS A 39 -11.82 -11.70 7.78
N THR A 40 -12.16 -10.46 8.09
CA THR A 40 -11.36 -9.29 7.71
C THR A 40 -10.68 -8.65 8.91
N PHE A 41 -9.53 -8.03 8.67
CA PHE A 41 -8.68 -7.42 9.68
C PHE A 41 -8.04 -6.14 9.12
N SER A 42 -7.42 -5.36 9.99
CA SER A 42 -6.48 -4.32 9.57
C SER A 42 -5.22 -4.96 8.96
N TYR A 43 -4.59 -4.27 8.01
CA TYR A 43 -3.27 -4.65 7.48
C TYR A 43 -2.19 -4.65 8.58
N PHE A 44 -2.36 -3.88 9.67
CA PHE A 44 -1.47 -3.88 10.83
C PHE A 44 -1.68 -5.06 11.79
N SER A 45 -2.66 -5.94 11.53
CA SER A 45 -2.94 -7.08 12.41
C SER A 45 -1.85 -8.15 12.28
N LEU A 46 -1.15 -8.41 13.39
CA LEU A 46 -0.18 -9.52 13.47
C LEU A 46 -0.86 -10.90 13.37
N THR A 47 -2.17 -11.00 13.63
CA THR A 47 -2.92 -12.24 13.41
C THR A 47 -2.89 -12.65 11.94
N VAL A 48 -2.97 -11.69 11.01
CA VAL A 48 -2.93 -11.95 9.57
C VAL A 48 -1.55 -12.46 9.17
N PHE A 49 -0.51 -11.78 9.65
CA PHE A 49 0.88 -12.18 9.42
C PHE A 49 1.19 -13.58 9.98
N GLY A 50 0.73 -13.87 11.20
CA GLY A 50 0.91 -15.18 11.84
C GLY A 50 0.20 -16.33 11.13
N ASN A 51 -0.80 -16.04 10.29
CA ASN A 51 -1.51 -17.00 9.45
C ASN A 51 -1.00 -17.00 7.99
N ALA A 52 0.28 -16.62 7.78
CA ALA A 52 1.01 -16.65 6.52
C ALA A 52 0.53 -15.69 5.42
N ASN A 53 -0.49 -14.87 5.65
CA ASN A 53 -0.84 -13.78 4.74
C ASN A 53 0.03 -12.55 5.06
N PHE A 54 1.29 -12.58 4.62
CA PHE A 54 2.30 -11.56 4.98
C PHE A 54 2.14 -10.23 4.24
N GLY A 55 1.55 -10.28 3.03
CA GLY A 55 1.41 -9.13 2.13
C GLY A 55 0.87 -7.88 2.83
N PRO A 56 -0.29 -7.95 3.50
CA PRO A 56 -0.92 -6.81 4.17
C PRO A 56 0.01 -6.04 5.12
N LEU A 57 0.72 -6.72 6.03
CA LEU A 57 1.59 -6.05 6.99
C LEU A 57 2.79 -5.39 6.30
N ILE A 58 3.40 -6.08 5.34
CA ILE A 58 4.55 -5.54 4.60
C ILE A 58 4.11 -4.33 3.76
N THR A 59 2.94 -4.38 3.11
CA THR A 59 2.36 -3.24 2.40
C THR A 59 2.15 -2.06 3.34
N ALA A 60 1.58 -2.25 4.52
CA ALA A 60 1.35 -1.16 5.46
C ALA A 60 2.65 -0.52 5.99
N VAL A 61 3.69 -1.32 6.24
CA VAL A 61 5.02 -0.80 6.58
C VAL A 61 5.60 0.02 5.44
N LEU A 62 5.46 -0.45 4.20
CA LEU A 62 5.89 0.30 3.03
C LEU A 62 5.09 1.60 2.86
N SER A 63 3.78 1.60 3.07
CA SER A 63 2.94 2.82 3.06
C SER A 63 3.42 3.86 4.07
N CYS A 64 3.84 3.45 5.28
CA CYS A 64 4.50 4.32 6.24
C CYS A 64 5.82 4.91 5.68
N ILE A 65 6.64 4.08 5.04
CA ILE A 65 7.90 4.51 4.41
C ILE A 65 7.62 5.49 3.26
N LEU A 66 6.60 5.25 2.44
CA LEU A 66 6.19 6.15 1.36
C LEU A 66 5.79 7.52 1.91
N LEU A 67 5.01 7.56 2.99
CA LEU A 67 4.65 8.82 3.64
C LEU A 67 5.89 9.58 4.15
N ILE A 68 6.82 8.89 4.81
CA ILE A 68 8.07 9.49 5.30
C ILE A 68 8.90 10.02 4.13
N LEU A 69 9.08 9.24 3.07
CA LEU A 69 9.83 9.64 1.87
C LEU A 69 9.17 10.82 1.16
N ALA A 70 7.83 10.86 1.07
CA ALA A 70 7.09 11.99 0.51
C ALA A 70 7.32 13.27 1.32
N VAL A 71 7.28 13.20 2.66
CA VAL A 71 7.57 14.35 3.53
C VAL A 71 9.04 14.80 3.37
N LEU A 72 10.00 13.86 3.39
CA LEU A 72 11.42 14.16 3.20
C LEU A 72 11.69 14.80 1.83
N LEU A 73 11.04 14.31 0.78
CA LEU A 73 11.11 14.88 -0.56
C LEU A 73 10.55 16.31 -0.57
N LEU A 74 9.44 16.57 0.11
CA LEU A 74 8.83 17.89 0.15
C LEU A 74 9.67 18.91 0.94
N VAL A 75 10.28 18.49 2.05
CA VAL A 75 11.14 19.36 2.88
C VAL A 75 12.48 19.62 2.19
N THR A 76 13.14 18.58 1.69
CA THR A 76 14.52 18.68 1.19
C THR A 76 14.61 18.95 -0.32
N GLN A 77 13.54 18.64 -1.07
CA GLN A 77 13.49 18.70 -2.53
C GLN A 77 14.63 17.91 -3.22
N ARG A 78 15.25 16.93 -2.56
CA ARG A 78 16.37 16.15 -3.12
C ARG A 78 15.88 15.08 -4.10
N ARG A 79 16.58 14.92 -5.23
CA ARG A 79 16.20 13.96 -6.30
C ARG A 79 16.27 12.51 -5.80
N GLY A 80 17.21 12.19 -4.92
CA GLY A 80 17.36 10.85 -4.35
C GLY A 80 16.10 10.35 -3.63
N PHE A 81 15.41 11.21 -2.87
CA PHE A 81 14.15 10.81 -2.21
C PHE A 81 13.01 10.60 -3.20
N ALA A 82 12.99 11.30 -4.34
CA ALA A 82 12.00 11.06 -5.38
C ALA A 82 12.22 9.70 -6.07
N LEU A 83 13.47 9.30 -6.30
CA LEU A 83 13.80 7.98 -6.82
C LEU A 83 13.41 6.88 -5.83
N ALA A 84 13.80 7.04 -4.56
CA ALA A 84 13.43 6.10 -3.50
C ALA A 84 11.91 5.97 -3.35
N LEU A 85 11.18 7.08 -3.38
CA LEU A 85 9.72 7.08 -3.31
C LEU A 85 9.10 6.29 -4.48
N PHE A 86 9.59 6.52 -5.70
CA PHE A 86 9.15 5.80 -6.90
C PHE A 86 9.43 4.30 -6.78
N ASP A 87 10.68 3.91 -6.50
CA ASP A 87 11.08 2.50 -6.40
C ASP A 87 10.34 1.77 -5.27
N CYS A 88 10.22 2.39 -4.09
CA CYS A 88 9.45 1.84 -2.98
C CYS A 88 7.96 1.71 -3.32
N SER A 89 7.38 2.65 -4.07
CA SER A 89 5.95 2.59 -4.43
C SER A 89 5.64 1.44 -5.39
N ILE A 90 6.56 1.13 -6.32
CA ILE A 90 6.46 -0.06 -7.17
C ILE A 90 6.51 -1.33 -6.32
N ALA A 91 7.48 -1.43 -5.40
CA ALA A 91 7.59 -2.59 -4.51
C ALA A 91 6.32 -2.75 -3.64
N ALA A 92 5.82 -1.66 -3.06
CA ALA A 92 4.59 -1.65 -2.27
C ALA A 92 3.38 -2.10 -3.08
N PHE A 93 3.27 -1.66 -4.33
CA PHE A 93 2.18 -2.06 -5.22
C PHE A 93 2.21 -3.56 -5.50
N ILE A 94 3.37 -4.11 -5.88
CA ILE A 94 3.51 -5.56 -6.14
C ILE A 94 3.14 -6.37 -4.90
N ILE A 95 3.63 -5.98 -3.72
CA ILE A 95 3.36 -6.67 -2.46
C ILE A 95 1.88 -6.53 -2.05
N SER A 96 1.24 -5.40 -2.36
CA SER A 96 -0.19 -5.19 -2.06
C SER A 96 -1.11 -6.18 -2.79
N LEU A 97 -0.66 -6.71 -3.94
CA LEU A 97 -1.38 -7.70 -4.73
C LEU A 97 -1.07 -9.14 -4.32
N PHE A 98 -0.12 -9.36 -3.41
CA PHE A 98 0.31 -10.69 -2.98
C PHE A 98 -0.84 -11.59 -2.48
N PRO A 99 -1.87 -11.10 -1.76
CA PRO A 99 -3.00 -11.94 -1.34
C PRO A 99 -3.75 -12.61 -2.50
N ILE A 100 -3.71 -12.05 -3.71
CA ILE A 100 -4.35 -12.63 -4.90
C ILE A 100 -3.72 -13.97 -5.28
N LEU A 101 -2.45 -14.21 -4.95
CA LEU A 101 -1.78 -15.48 -5.17
C LEU A 101 -2.42 -16.64 -4.38
N TYR A 102 -3.09 -16.33 -3.27
CA TYR A 102 -3.86 -17.29 -2.49
C TYR A 102 -5.29 -17.49 -3.02
N GLY A 103 -5.72 -16.64 -3.97
CA GLY A 103 -7.06 -16.62 -4.55
C GLY A 103 -7.81 -15.31 -4.27
N MET A 104 -8.77 -14.98 -5.14
CA MET A 104 -9.54 -13.73 -5.03
C MET A 104 -10.32 -13.60 -3.72
N GLU A 105 -10.65 -14.70 -3.05
CA GLU A 105 -11.32 -14.70 -1.74
C GLU A 105 -10.46 -14.06 -0.62
N PHE A 106 -9.14 -14.06 -0.76
CA PHE A 106 -8.17 -13.46 0.16
C PHE A 106 -7.89 -11.98 -0.12
N TYR A 107 -8.53 -11.41 -1.14
CA TYR A 107 -8.35 -10.02 -1.52
C TYR A 107 -9.66 -9.24 -1.31
N SER A 108 -9.61 -8.18 -0.51
CA SER A 108 -10.81 -7.38 -0.19
C SER A 108 -10.95 -6.18 -1.13
N LEU A 109 -12.15 -5.60 -1.15
CA LEU A 109 -12.38 -4.32 -1.83
C LEU A 109 -11.54 -3.19 -1.21
N THR A 110 -11.34 -3.20 0.11
CA THR A 110 -10.44 -2.26 0.78
C THR A 110 -8.99 -2.44 0.32
N GLY A 111 -8.53 -3.70 0.17
CA GLY A 111 -7.23 -4.04 -0.40
C GLY A 111 -7.06 -3.51 -1.82
N ALA A 112 -8.08 -3.67 -2.67
CA ALA A 112 -8.11 -3.08 -4.01
C ALA A 112 -7.99 -1.55 -3.99
N GLY A 113 -8.68 -0.89 -3.05
CA GLY A 113 -8.56 0.54 -2.83
C GLY A 113 -7.14 0.97 -2.43
N ILE A 114 -6.49 0.21 -1.55
CA ILE A 114 -5.10 0.45 -1.15
C ILE A 114 -4.15 0.34 -2.36
N SER A 115 -4.24 -0.74 -3.13
CA SER A 115 -3.40 -0.92 -4.33
C SER A 115 -3.62 0.18 -5.37
N PHE A 116 -4.85 0.64 -5.54
CA PHE A 116 -5.16 1.77 -6.42
C PHE A 116 -4.50 3.08 -5.95
N LEU A 117 -4.55 3.38 -4.66
CA LEU A 117 -3.90 4.56 -4.10
C LEU A 117 -2.37 4.50 -4.24
N ILE A 118 -1.77 3.33 -4.01
CA ILE A 118 -0.33 3.14 -4.24
C ILE A 118 0.01 3.29 -5.73
N ALA A 119 -0.83 2.80 -6.64
CA ALA A 119 -0.64 3.02 -8.08
C ALA A 119 -0.71 4.51 -8.46
N ALA A 120 -1.60 5.28 -7.84
CA ALA A 120 -1.64 6.73 -8.01
C ALA A 120 -0.37 7.41 -7.48
N GLU A 121 0.24 6.88 -6.41
CA GLU A 121 1.54 7.34 -5.90
C GLU A 121 2.68 7.07 -6.88
N ILE A 122 2.70 5.90 -7.54
CA ILE A 122 3.67 5.60 -8.61
C ILE A 122 3.57 6.65 -9.73
N VAL A 123 2.36 6.95 -10.19
CA VAL A 123 2.16 7.95 -11.26
C VAL A 123 2.61 9.34 -10.79
N THR A 124 2.27 9.72 -9.56
CA THR A 124 2.61 11.05 -9.02
C THR A 124 4.12 11.22 -8.83
N SER A 125 4.80 10.21 -8.28
CA SER A 125 6.26 10.21 -8.10
C SER A 125 7.00 10.18 -9.44
N MET A 126 6.52 9.41 -10.43
CA MET A 126 7.08 9.42 -11.79
C MET A 126 6.97 10.81 -12.44
N LEU A 127 5.80 11.46 -12.34
CA LEU A 127 5.59 12.80 -12.89
C LEU A 127 6.51 13.82 -12.20
N PHE A 128 6.75 13.68 -10.90
CA PHE A 128 7.67 14.54 -10.16
C PHE A 128 9.13 14.35 -10.64
N LEU A 129 9.56 13.10 -10.89
CA LEU A 129 10.90 12.79 -11.39
C LEU A 129 11.17 13.38 -12.78
N LYS A 130 10.18 13.33 -13.69
CA LYS A 130 10.28 13.91 -15.04
C LYS A 130 10.43 15.43 -15.01
N GLN A 131 9.71 16.12 -14.12
CA GLN A 131 9.81 17.58 -13.98
C GLN A 131 11.17 18.06 -13.47
N LYS A 132 11.96 17.20 -12.85
CA LYS A 132 13.29 17.55 -12.32
C LYS A 132 14.43 17.11 -13.24
N SER A 133 14.11 16.51 -14.39
CA SER A 133 15.08 16.22 -15.46
C SER A 133 15.04 17.23 -16.59
N GLU A 134 13.98 18.04 -16.65
CA GLU A 134 13.86 19.24 -17.49
C GLU A 134 14.45 20.45 -16.74
#